data_AF-A0A916DPS9-F1
#
_entry.id   AF-A0A916DPS9-F1
#
_cell.length_a   1.000
_cell.length_b   1.000
_cell.length_c   1.000
_cell.angle_alpha   90.00
_cell.angle_beta   90.00
_cell.angle_gamma   90.00
#
_symmetry.space_group_name_H-M   'P 1'
#
loop_
_entity.id
_entity.type
_entity.pdbx_description
1 polymer ?
#
loop_
_entity_poly.entity_id
_entity_poly.type
_entity_poly.pdbx_seq_one_letter_code
_entity_poly.pdbx_strand_id
1 'polypeptide(L)'
;MRRVLQGRRRLAFAAAAVAAAGLVLSAWLEHERLRGDLAAAVRRVREVREGSVRASERGEGSAAQGERVVVPLDGFGPGELVVAAVCDGDCPSLGLRLLSREGAVLGADGWGDAVPIVSAALERSDPVSLEIELRRCDAPSCRYAWQAIALDRSEADAPASTTGTCFAVSPDGLVLTANHVIEGAARIDVRFVGGPPLRARLEQVDTGTDVALLRVEAATPVYLGLAEVGAVRLGESVFTIGFPAVDVLGEEPKYSEGAVGALSGLEDDPPSLQLSIAVQPGSSGGPVLDDQGEVVGVIESVADSEFFRGAEGLVPQPLSWAVQAGTVRWLVPDVDPPPPAESRAEAVERALGAVCLVEAQ
;
A
#
# COMPACT_ATOMS: atom_id res chain seq x y z
N MET A 1 -59.10 46.91 -14.92
CA MET A 1 -57.80 46.42 -15.47
C MET A 1 -56.61 46.57 -14.52
N ARG A 2 -56.34 47.72 -13.86
CA ARG A 2 -55.14 47.90 -12.99
C ARG A 2 -55.03 46.94 -11.78
N ARG A 3 -56.14 46.56 -11.13
CA ARG A 3 -56.12 45.65 -9.97
C ARG A 3 -55.74 44.20 -10.32
N VAL A 4 -56.11 43.71 -11.51
CA VAL A 4 -55.81 42.34 -11.96
C VAL A 4 -54.32 42.18 -12.32
N LEU A 5 -53.72 43.22 -12.91
CA LEU A 5 -52.28 43.26 -13.20
C LEU A 5 -51.41 43.34 -11.93
N GLN A 6 -51.87 44.02 -10.88
CA GLN A 6 -51.20 44.05 -9.57
C GLN A 6 -51.25 42.69 -8.85
N GLY A 7 -52.38 41.96 -8.93
CA GLY A 7 -52.51 40.62 -8.34
C GLY A 7 -51.59 39.58 -8.99
N ARG A 8 -51.48 39.58 -10.32
CA ARG A 8 -50.56 38.69 -11.07
C ARG A 8 -49.09 38.97 -10.77
N ARG A 9 -48.70 40.24 -10.59
CA ARG A 9 -47.32 40.59 -10.19
C ARG A 9 -46.98 40.13 -8.77
N ARG A 10 -47.91 40.23 -7.82
CA ARG A 10 -47.70 39.74 -6.43
C ARG A 10 -47.55 38.23 -6.35
N LEU A 11 -48.33 37.47 -7.13
CA LEU A 11 -48.22 36.02 -7.21
C LEU A 11 -46.89 35.56 -7.86
N ALA A 12 -46.43 36.24 -8.91
CA ALA A 12 -45.12 35.96 -9.52
C ALA A 12 -43.95 36.24 -8.56
N PHE A 13 -44.01 37.34 -7.79
CA PHE A 13 -43.01 37.65 -6.76
C PHE A 13 -43.01 36.62 -5.61
N ALA A 14 -44.18 36.17 -5.16
CA ALA A 14 -44.28 35.15 -4.12
C ALA A 14 -43.74 33.80 -4.60
N ALA A 15 -44.04 33.38 -5.83
CA ALA A 15 -43.50 32.15 -6.43
C ALA A 15 -41.97 32.21 -6.59
N ALA A 16 -41.43 33.34 -7.03
CA ALA A 16 -39.99 33.54 -7.14
C ALA A 16 -39.29 33.52 -5.76
N ALA A 17 -39.90 34.10 -4.73
CA ALA A 17 -39.37 34.07 -3.37
C ALA A 17 -39.38 32.68 -2.74
N VAL A 18 -40.43 31.87 -2.98
CA VAL A 18 -40.49 30.48 -2.51
C VAL A 18 -39.47 29.61 -3.25
N ALA A 19 -39.31 29.78 -4.57
CA ALA A 19 -38.29 29.08 -5.34
C ALA A 19 -36.87 29.45 -4.88
N ALA A 20 -36.60 30.74 -4.63
CA ALA A 20 -35.32 31.20 -4.09
C ALA A 20 -35.04 30.66 -2.68
N ALA A 21 -36.04 30.64 -1.79
CA ALA A 21 -35.91 30.06 -0.47
C ALA A 21 -35.67 28.54 -0.51
N GLY A 22 -36.30 27.83 -1.47
CA GLY A 22 -36.05 26.42 -1.73
C GLY A 22 -34.62 26.14 -2.18
N LEU A 23 -34.09 26.92 -3.12
CA LEU A 23 -32.70 26.79 -3.59
C LEU A 23 -31.68 27.08 -2.47
N VAL A 24 -31.95 28.08 -1.63
CA VAL A 24 -31.10 28.39 -0.47
C VAL A 24 -31.11 27.26 0.56
N LEU A 25 -32.27 26.65 0.81
CA LEU A 25 -32.38 25.52 1.73
C LEU A 25 -31.69 24.26 1.18
N SER A 26 -31.83 23.97 -0.11
CA SER A 26 -31.15 22.85 -0.77
C SER A 26 -29.63 23.00 -0.72
N ALA A 27 -29.09 24.17 -1.08
CA ALA A 27 -27.66 24.44 -1.03
C ALA A 27 -27.11 24.39 0.41
N TRP A 28 -27.92 24.79 1.40
CA TRP A 28 -27.55 24.67 2.81
C TRP A 28 -27.50 23.21 3.29
N LEU A 29 -28.46 22.38 2.87
CA LEU A 29 -28.49 20.95 3.20
C LEU A 29 -27.32 20.18 2.56
N GLU A 30 -26.97 20.50 1.32
CA GLU A 30 -25.80 19.92 0.63
C GLU A 30 -24.49 20.30 1.32
N HIS A 31 -24.38 21.54 1.76
CA HIS A 31 -23.22 22.02 2.51
C HIS A 31 -23.04 21.32 3.86
N GLU A 32 -24.14 21.11 4.58
CA GLU A 32 -24.11 20.40 5.87
C GLU A 32 -23.79 18.91 5.70
N ARG A 33 -24.27 18.30 4.61
CA ARG A 33 -23.94 16.91 4.24
C ARG A 33 -22.44 16.76 3.96
N LEU A 34 -21.86 17.65 3.13
CA LEU A 34 -20.43 17.64 2.81
C LEU A 34 -19.56 17.69 4.07
N ARG A 35 -19.93 18.51 5.05
CA ARG A 35 -19.24 18.59 6.35
C ARG A 35 -19.39 17.32 7.19
N GLY A 36 -20.58 16.73 7.18
CA GLY A 36 -20.85 15.45 7.85
C GLY A 36 -19.98 14.32 7.30
N ASP A 37 -19.88 14.24 5.97
CA ASP A 37 -19.09 13.23 5.27
C ASP A 37 -17.59 13.40 5.55
N LEU A 38 -17.08 14.64 5.54
CA LEU A 38 -15.70 14.94 5.92
C LEU A 38 -15.42 14.56 7.39
N ALA A 39 -16.33 14.87 8.31
CA ALA A 39 -16.18 14.51 9.71
C ALA A 39 -16.17 12.99 9.92
N ALA A 40 -16.95 12.24 9.15
CA ALA A 40 -16.94 10.78 9.17
C ALA A 40 -15.64 10.19 8.60
N ALA A 41 -15.12 10.75 7.50
CA ALA A 41 -13.82 10.41 6.93
C ALA A 41 -12.68 10.59 7.94
N VAL A 42 -12.60 11.77 8.56
CA VAL A 42 -11.57 12.12 9.53
C VAL A 42 -11.62 11.25 10.79
N ARG A 43 -12.83 10.87 11.23
CA ARG A 43 -12.99 9.95 12.37
C ARG A 43 -12.39 8.58 12.07
N ARG A 44 -12.62 8.04 10.88
CA ARG A 44 -12.05 6.75 10.45
C ARG A 44 -10.52 6.78 10.43
N VAL A 45 -9.92 7.86 9.92
CA VAL A 45 -8.47 8.07 9.97
C VAL A 45 -7.94 8.00 11.41
N ARG A 46 -8.65 8.62 12.37
CA ARG A 46 -8.27 8.62 13.79
C ARG A 46 -8.54 7.30 14.53
N GLU A 47 -9.45 6.47 14.03
CA GLU A 47 -9.73 5.14 14.60
C GLU A 47 -8.68 4.12 14.15
N VAL A 48 -8.14 4.26 12.93
CA VAL A 48 -7.13 3.36 12.36
C VAL A 48 -5.71 3.74 12.79
N ARG A 49 -5.41 5.04 12.95
CA ARG A 49 -4.07 5.52 13.28
C ARG A 49 -3.95 5.90 14.74
N GLU A 50 -3.14 5.15 15.50
CA GLU A 50 -2.82 5.44 16.89
C GLU A 50 -1.91 6.68 16.98
N GLY A 51 -2.40 7.79 17.53
CA GLY A 51 -1.59 9.01 17.74
C GLY A 51 -2.40 10.22 18.20
N SER A 52 -1.79 11.11 18.99
CA SER A 52 -2.41 12.40 19.34
C SER A 52 -2.36 13.36 18.16
N VAL A 53 -3.44 14.09 17.92
CA VAL A 53 -3.47 15.12 16.87
C VAL A 53 -2.69 16.34 17.34
N ARG A 54 -1.55 16.63 16.68
CA ARG A 54 -0.67 17.75 16.98
C ARG A 54 -1.14 19.06 16.35
N ALA A 55 -1.61 18.97 15.10
CA ALA A 55 -2.14 20.11 14.36
C ALA A 55 -3.25 19.66 13.43
N SER A 56 -4.17 20.55 13.11
CA SER A 56 -5.17 20.30 12.08
C SER A 56 -5.54 21.59 11.38
N GLU A 57 -5.70 21.50 10.07
CA GLU A 57 -6.18 22.57 9.21
C GLU A 57 -7.33 22.01 8.37
N ARG A 58 -8.29 22.86 7.99
CA ARG A 58 -9.40 22.46 7.14
C ARG A 58 -9.76 23.59 6.20
N GLY A 59 -10.28 23.24 5.04
CA GLY A 59 -10.73 24.22 4.06
C GLY A 59 -11.86 23.68 3.21
N GLU A 60 -12.51 24.60 2.50
CA GLU A 60 -13.58 24.33 1.55
C GLU A 60 -13.33 25.17 0.30
N GLY A 61 -13.75 24.66 -0.86
CA GLY A 61 -13.60 25.38 -2.12
C GLY A 61 -14.53 24.83 -3.20
N SER A 62 -14.34 25.31 -4.43
CA SER A 62 -15.05 24.81 -5.61
C SER A 62 -14.12 24.83 -6.80
N ALA A 63 -14.18 23.80 -7.64
CA ALA A 63 -13.38 23.70 -8.86
C ALA A 63 -14.21 23.10 -10.00
N ALA A 64 -13.76 23.29 -11.24
CA ALA A 64 -14.29 22.60 -12.41
C ALA A 64 -13.66 21.21 -12.57
N GLN A 65 -14.27 20.35 -13.40
CA GLN A 65 -13.68 19.06 -13.73
C GLN A 65 -12.29 19.24 -14.38
N GLY A 66 -11.31 18.48 -13.89
CA GLY A 66 -9.91 18.52 -14.36
C GLY A 66 -9.12 19.75 -13.91
N GLU A 67 -9.74 20.68 -13.17
CA GLU A 67 -9.01 21.79 -12.56
C GLU A 67 -8.22 21.29 -11.35
N ARG A 68 -6.95 21.71 -11.27
CA ARG A 68 -6.05 21.42 -10.16
C ARG A 68 -5.95 22.63 -9.25
N VAL A 69 -6.39 22.46 -8.01
CA VAL A 69 -6.28 23.49 -6.97
C VAL A 69 -5.13 23.12 -6.05
N VAL A 70 -4.15 24.03 -5.89
CA VAL A 70 -3.02 23.85 -4.98
C VAL A 70 -3.24 24.69 -3.74
N VAL A 71 -3.26 24.03 -2.58
CA VAL A 71 -3.47 24.64 -1.27
C VAL A 71 -2.18 24.49 -0.46
N PRO A 72 -1.52 25.60 -0.07
CA PRO A 72 -0.37 25.51 0.83
C PRO A 72 -0.84 25.03 2.22
N LEU A 73 -0.12 24.07 2.79
CA LEU A 73 -0.35 23.56 4.14
C LEU A 73 0.79 24.05 5.04
N ASP A 74 0.52 25.11 5.81
CA ASP A 74 1.51 25.74 6.67
C ASP A 74 1.42 25.23 8.12
N GLY A 75 2.55 25.17 8.83
CA GLY A 75 2.56 24.83 10.26
C GLY A 75 2.50 23.32 10.57
N PHE A 76 2.53 22.48 9.56
CA PHE A 76 2.79 21.05 9.70
C PHE A 76 4.32 20.84 9.78
N GLY A 77 4.83 20.76 11.01
CA GLY A 77 6.19 20.31 11.32
C GLY A 77 6.37 18.80 11.14
N PRO A 78 7.53 18.25 11.53
CA PRO A 78 7.85 16.84 11.33
C PRO A 78 6.83 15.91 11.98
N GLY A 79 6.52 14.81 11.30
CA GLY A 79 5.49 13.84 11.70
C GLY A 79 4.65 13.36 10.54
N GLU A 80 3.64 12.56 10.84
CA GLU A 80 2.74 12.07 9.81
C GLU A 80 1.64 13.08 9.51
N LEU A 81 1.59 13.54 8.26
CA LEU A 81 0.53 14.38 7.73
C LEU A 81 -0.48 13.50 7.01
N VAL A 82 -1.75 13.59 7.42
CA VAL A 82 -2.87 12.91 6.75
C VAL A 82 -3.87 13.95 6.29
N VAL A 83 -4.32 13.83 5.05
CA VAL A 83 -5.37 14.68 4.47
C VAL A 83 -6.49 13.81 3.97
N ALA A 84 -7.71 14.12 4.43
CA ALA A 84 -8.93 13.56 3.86
C ALA A 84 -9.69 14.67 3.15
N ALA A 85 -10.34 14.35 2.04
CA ALA A 85 -11.23 15.27 1.35
C ALA A 85 -12.48 14.58 0.83
N VAL A 86 -13.50 15.39 0.60
CA VAL A 86 -14.81 14.99 0.04
C VAL A 86 -15.29 16.06 -0.93
N CYS A 87 -16.14 15.67 -1.88
CA CYS A 87 -16.79 16.58 -2.82
C CYS A 87 -18.32 16.38 -2.84
N ASP A 88 -19.06 17.41 -3.23
CA ASP A 88 -20.51 17.35 -3.43
C ASP A 88 -20.91 17.02 -4.89
N GLY A 89 -22.22 16.92 -5.15
CA GLY A 89 -22.77 17.06 -6.51
C GLY A 89 -22.41 15.98 -7.54
N ASP A 90 -22.62 14.70 -7.25
CA ASP A 90 -22.30 13.58 -8.17
C ASP A 90 -20.82 13.60 -8.63
N CYS A 91 -19.91 14.00 -7.73
CA CYS A 91 -18.47 13.82 -7.88
C CYS A 91 -18.07 12.46 -7.26
N PRO A 92 -17.93 11.38 -8.07
CA PRO A 92 -17.61 10.04 -7.55
C PRO A 92 -16.15 9.90 -7.11
N SER A 93 -15.28 10.84 -7.52
CA SER A 93 -13.87 10.82 -7.17
C SER A 93 -13.25 12.20 -7.30
N LEU A 94 -12.43 12.56 -6.32
CA LEU A 94 -11.44 13.62 -6.40
C LEU A 94 -10.06 12.98 -6.24
N GLY A 95 -9.02 13.64 -6.75
CA GLY A 95 -7.63 13.25 -6.54
C GLY A 95 -6.95 14.20 -5.56
N LEU A 96 -6.10 13.64 -4.71
CA LEU A 96 -5.28 14.32 -3.72
C LEU A 96 -3.82 13.95 -3.93
N ARG A 97 -2.96 14.95 -3.96
CA ARG A 97 -1.52 14.78 -3.93
C ARG A 97 -0.90 15.71 -2.91
N LEU A 98 0.00 15.19 -2.10
CA LEU A 98 0.88 15.99 -1.26
C LEU A 98 2.16 16.26 -2.04
N LEU A 99 2.54 17.53 -2.11
CA LEU A 99 3.67 18.00 -2.89
C LEU A 99 4.69 18.67 -1.97
N SER A 100 5.98 18.39 -2.19
CA SER A 100 7.07 19.16 -1.59
C SER A 100 7.12 20.56 -2.18
N ARG A 101 7.93 21.44 -1.58
CA ARG A 101 8.23 22.77 -2.12
C ARG A 101 8.77 22.74 -3.56
N GLU A 102 9.54 21.71 -3.91
CA GLU A 102 10.10 21.48 -5.24
C GLU A 102 9.12 20.82 -6.22
N GLY A 103 7.91 20.47 -5.75
CA GLY A 103 6.88 19.81 -6.54
C GLY A 103 7.01 18.29 -6.62
N ALA A 104 7.86 17.67 -5.79
CA ALA A 104 7.94 16.22 -5.68
C ALA A 104 6.68 15.67 -5.00
N VAL A 105 6.16 14.54 -5.48
CA VAL A 105 5.00 13.89 -4.86
C VAL A 105 5.44 13.17 -3.60
N LEU A 106 4.92 13.61 -2.46
CA LEU A 106 5.15 13.02 -1.14
C LEU A 106 4.12 11.93 -0.81
N GLY A 107 2.94 12.00 -1.44
CA GLY A 107 1.86 11.02 -1.33
C GLY A 107 0.77 11.32 -2.34
N ALA A 108 0.03 10.29 -2.78
CA ALA A 108 -1.11 10.44 -3.67
C ALA A 108 -2.22 9.46 -3.26
N ASP A 109 -3.47 9.86 -3.43
CA ASP A 109 -4.62 8.97 -3.23
C ASP A 109 -4.84 8.02 -4.42
N GLY A 110 -5.36 6.83 -4.10
CA GLY A 110 -5.64 5.78 -5.07
C GLY A 110 -6.86 6.08 -5.94
N TRP A 111 -6.98 5.35 -7.05
CA TRP A 111 -8.19 5.39 -7.87
C TRP A 111 -9.30 4.54 -7.23
N GLY A 112 -10.47 5.13 -7.02
CA GLY A 112 -11.68 4.39 -6.60
C GLY A 112 -11.98 4.40 -5.10
N ASP A 113 -11.21 5.12 -4.30
CA ASP A 113 -11.46 5.23 -2.86
C ASP A 113 -12.78 5.97 -2.59
N ALA A 114 -13.67 5.36 -1.81
CA ALA A 114 -14.95 5.97 -1.42
C ALA A 114 -14.77 7.26 -0.61
N VAL A 115 -13.60 7.43 0.00
CA VAL A 115 -13.12 8.70 0.56
C VAL A 115 -11.63 8.80 0.24
N PRO A 116 -11.24 9.78 -0.59
CA PRO A 116 -9.84 10.01 -0.90
C PRO A 116 -9.08 10.50 0.33
N ILE A 117 -8.09 9.70 0.71
CA ILE A 117 -7.18 9.96 1.82
C ILE A 117 -5.77 9.86 1.27
N VAL A 118 -4.94 10.86 1.60
CA VAL A 118 -3.51 10.84 1.28
C VAL A 118 -2.72 11.07 2.57
N SER A 119 -1.61 10.38 2.73
CA SER A 119 -0.68 10.60 3.83
C SER A 119 0.75 10.77 3.35
N ALA A 120 1.55 11.52 4.09
CA ALA A 120 2.99 11.64 3.89
C ALA A 120 3.71 11.77 5.24
N ALA A 121 4.88 11.14 5.34
CA ALA A 121 5.80 11.36 6.44
C ALA A 121 6.62 12.63 6.17
N LEU A 122 6.53 13.61 7.07
CA LEU A 122 7.31 14.85 6.99
C LEU A 122 8.56 14.71 7.86
N GLU A 123 9.72 14.70 7.23
CA GLU A 123 11.01 14.60 7.93
C GLU A 123 11.41 15.93 8.61
N ARG A 124 10.89 17.05 8.07
CA ARG A 124 11.20 18.42 8.47
C ARG A 124 9.96 19.29 8.39
N SER A 125 10.02 20.50 8.94
CA SER A 125 8.99 21.53 8.77
C SER A 125 9.01 22.18 7.39
N ASP A 126 9.29 21.39 6.35
CA ASP A 126 9.36 21.91 4.99
C ASP A 126 7.95 22.24 4.49
N PRO A 127 7.78 23.28 3.65
CA PRO A 127 6.48 23.65 3.13
C PRO A 127 5.89 22.52 2.27
N VAL A 128 4.66 22.12 2.58
CA VAL A 128 3.91 21.11 1.83
C VAL A 128 2.72 21.78 1.17
N SER A 129 2.33 21.30 -0.01
CA SER A 129 1.10 21.72 -0.67
C SER A 129 0.20 20.53 -0.95
N LEU A 130 -1.10 20.72 -0.75
CA LEU A 130 -2.14 19.81 -1.17
C LEU A 130 -2.63 20.18 -2.57
N GLU A 131 -2.44 19.32 -3.55
CA GLU A 131 -3.07 19.42 -4.85
C GLU A 131 -4.38 18.62 -4.84
N ILE A 132 -5.49 19.28 -5.20
CA ILE A 132 -6.82 18.70 -5.32
C ILE A 132 -7.24 18.76 -6.79
N GLU A 133 -7.59 17.62 -7.38
CA GLU A 133 -8.10 17.52 -8.75
C GLU A 133 -9.52 16.94 -8.73
N LEU A 134 -10.51 17.67 -9.25
CA LEU A 134 -11.85 17.12 -9.43
C LEU A 134 -11.89 16.26 -10.69
N ARG A 135 -11.66 14.96 -10.54
CA ARG A 135 -11.56 14.02 -11.66
C ARG A 135 -12.87 13.89 -12.43
N ARG A 136 -14.01 13.98 -11.73
CA ARG A 136 -15.34 14.03 -12.33
C ARG A 136 -16.26 14.97 -11.57
N CYS A 137 -16.97 15.81 -12.31
CA CYS A 137 -17.99 16.69 -11.77
C CYS A 137 -19.08 16.88 -12.83
N ASP A 138 -20.29 16.41 -12.55
CA ASP A 138 -21.40 16.45 -13.51
C ASP A 138 -22.09 17.86 -13.56
N ALA A 139 -21.53 18.84 -12.84
CA ALA A 139 -21.92 20.25 -12.80
C ALA A 139 -20.80 21.19 -13.32
N PRO A 140 -21.09 22.48 -13.62
CA PRO A 140 -20.05 23.43 -14.04
C PRO A 140 -18.92 23.63 -13.02
N SER A 141 -19.21 23.40 -11.74
CA SER A 141 -18.24 23.36 -10.65
C SER A 141 -18.82 22.52 -9.51
N CYS A 142 -18.00 21.70 -8.86
CA CYS A 142 -18.37 20.97 -7.64
C CYS A 142 -17.63 21.58 -6.46
N ARG A 143 -18.24 21.54 -5.28
CA ARG A 143 -17.60 21.95 -4.03
C ARG A 143 -16.83 20.79 -3.46
N TYR A 144 -15.79 21.13 -2.73
CA TYR A 144 -15.01 20.17 -1.97
C TYR A 144 -14.71 20.72 -0.58
N ALA A 145 -14.49 19.80 0.35
CA ALA A 145 -14.03 20.09 1.70
C ALA A 145 -12.87 19.15 2.02
N TRP A 146 -11.86 19.66 2.72
CA TRP A 146 -10.69 18.89 3.11
C TRP A 146 -10.31 19.18 4.56
N GLN A 147 -9.67 18.21 5.19
CA GLN A 147 -9.08 18.36 6.51
C GLN A 147 -7.73 17.66 6.55
N ALA A 148 -6.69 18.45 6.83
CA ALA A 148 -5.34 18.00 7.12
C ALA A 148 -5.16 17.85 8.63
N ILE A 149 -4.45 16.80 9.03
CA ILE A 149 -4.18 16.43 10.42
C ILE A 149 -2.73 15.98 10.51
N ALA A 150 -1.95 16.60 11.39
CA ALA A 150 -0.67 16.05 11.83
C ALA A 150 -0.90 15.19 13.07
N LEU A 151 -0.40 13.97 13.02
CA LEU A 151 -0.36 13.06 14.16
C LEU A 151 1.02 13.15 14.81
N ASP A 152 1.06 13.16 16.15
CA ASP A 152 2.30 12.98 16.89
C ASP A 152 2.89 11.61 16.54
N ARG A 153 4.16 11.63 16.15
CA ARG A 153 4.99 10.43 16.08
C ARG A 153 4.97 9.79 17.47
N SER A 154 4.28 8.65 17.62
CA SER A 154 4.47 7.78 18.79
C SER A 154 5.96 7.46 18.93
N GLU A 155 6.48 7.21 20.14
CA GLU A 155 7.87 6.73 20.36
C GLU A 155 8.24 5.46 19.56
N ALA A 156 7.29 4.87 18.81
CA ALA A 156 7.50 3.91 17.72
C ALA A 156 8.30 4.45 16.51
N ASP A 157 8.56 5.76 16.46
CA ASP A 157 9.31 6.42 15.39
C ASP A 157 10.82 6.54 15.67
N ALA A 158 11.43 5.42 16.08
CA ALA A 158 12.70 5.03 15.48
C ALA A 158 12.50 5.01 13.94
N PRO A 159 13.54 5.17 13.08
CA PRO A 159 13.31 5.06 11.64
C PRO A 159 12.54 3.76 11.38
N ALA A 160 11.44 3.83 10.62
CA ALA A 160 10.45 2.76 10.52
C ALA A 160 11.18 1.46 10.21
N SER A 161 11.30 0.59 11.22
CA SER A 161 12.00 -0.66 11.04
C SER A 161 11.05 -1.59 10.29
N THR A 162 11.22 -1.72 8.99
CA THR A 162 10.43 -2.67 8.20
C THR A 162 11.04 -4.04 8.36
N THR A 163 10.19 -5.03 8.63
CA THR A 163 10.59 -6.43 8.73
C THR A 163 10.02 -7.21 7.56
N GLY A 164 10.81 -8.13 7.01
CA GLY A 164 10.38 -9.03 5.95
C GLY A 164 11.08 -10.37 6.01
N THR A 165 10.86 -11.18 5.00
CA THR A 165 11.55 -12.45 4.85
C THR A 165 12.60 -12.34 3.74
N CYS A 166 13.72 -13.01 3.91
CA CYS A 166 14.74 -13.21 2.90
C CYS A 166 15.13 -14.68 2.83
N PHE A 167 15.88 -15.06 1.80
CA PHE A 167 16.45 -16.40 1.70
C PHE A 167 17.77 -16.41 0.92
N ALA A 168 18.68 -17.30 1.30
CA ALA A 168 19.96 -17.49 0.62
C ALA A 168 19.80 -18.16 -0.73
N VAL A 169 20.49 -17.63 -1.74
CA VAL A 169 20.51 -18.12 -3.13
C VAL A 169 21.91 -18.53 -3.61
N SER A 170 22.92 -18.37 -2.77
CA SER A 170 24.28 -18.79 -3.06
C SER A 170 24.99 -19.32 -1.82
N PRO A 171 26.12 -20.04 -1.95
CA PRO A 171 26.93 -20.48 -0.81
C PRO A 171 27.77 -19.36 -0.16
N ASP A 172 27.92 -18.22 -0.83
CA ASP A 172 28.81 -17.10 -0.46
C ASP A 172 28.09 -15.86 0.07
N GLY A 173 26.85 -16.00 0.54
CA GLY A 173 26.13 -14.94 1.25
C GLY A 173 25.29 -14.03 0.38
N LEU A 174 24.83 -14.47 -0.80
CA LEU A 174 23.79 -13.77 -1.54
C LEU A 174 22.41 -14.18 -1.05
N VAL A 175 21.55 -13.19 -0.80
CA VAL A 175 20.17 -13.40 -0.34
C VAL A 175 19.20 -12.55 -1.15
N LEU A 176 18.02 -13.09 -1.44
CA LEU A 176 16.91 -12.34 -2.05
C LEU A 176 15.91 -11.89 -0.99
N THR A 177 15.26 -10.76 -1.25
CA THR A 177 14.10 -10.25 -0.50
C THR A 177 13.25 -9.35 -1.40
N ALA A 178 12.15 -8.81 -0.87
CA ALA A 178 11.33 -7.82 -1.58
C ALA A 178 11.99 -6.44 -1.49
N ASN A 179 11.95 -5.66 -2.58
CA ASN A 179 12.59 -4.36 -2.63
C ASN A 179 11.90 -3.35 -1.69
N HIS A 180 10.57 -3.31 -1.64
CA HIS A 180 9.85 -2.40 -0.73
C HIS A 180 10.16 -2.64 0.75
N VAL A 181 10.66 -3.82 1.13
CA VAL A 181 11.08 -4.12 2.51
C VAL A 181 12.34 -3.33 2.88
N ILE A 182 13.24 -3.10 1.92
CA ILE A 182 14.55 -2.48 2.13
C ILE A 182 14.68 -1.08 1.51
N GLU A 183 13.64 -0.60 0.85
CA GLU A 183 13.63 0.69 0.18
C GLU A 183 13.80 1.85 1.20
N GLY A 184 14.71 2.77 0.89
CA GLY A 184 14.99 3.94 1.75
C GLY A 184 15.76 3.62 3.05
N ALA A 185 16.05 2.35 3.33
CA ALA A 185 16.74 1.95 4.56
C ALA A 185 18.19 2.45 4.60
N ALA A 186 18.55 3.12 5.69
CA ALA A 186 19.93 3.44 6.03
C ALA A 186 20.69 2.19 6.50
N ARG A 187 19.96 1.24 7.09
CA ARG A 187 20.52 0.02 7.67
C ARG A 187 19.65 -1.21 7.44
N ILE A 188 20.09 -2.09 6.54
CA ILE A 188 19.63 -3.47 6.39
C ILE A 188 20.46 -4.45 7.24
N ASP A 189 19.81 -5.19 8.12
CA ASP A 189 20.35 -6.36 8.81
C ASP A 189 19.55 -7.61 8.41
N VAL A 190 20.23 -8.75 8.38
CA VAL A 190 19.67 -10.07 8.04
C VAL A 190 20.01 -11.06 9.14
N ARG A 191 19.08 -11.93 9.50
CA ARG A 191 19.29 -12.95 10.53
C ARG A 191 18.74 -14.30 10.11
N PHE A 192 19.64 -15.26 9.90
CA PHE A 192 19.29 -16.66 9.67
C PHE A 192 18.79 -17.32 10.97
N VAL A 193 18.02 -18.39 10.82
CA VAL A 193 17.48 -19.16 11.95
C VAL A 193 18.61 -19.65 12.87
N GLY A 194 18.57 -19.24 14.14
CA GLY A 194 19.59 -19.59 15.14
C GLY A 194 20.95 -18.88 14.96
N GLY A 195 21.09 -17.99 13.97
CA GLY A 195 22.30 -17.23 13.69
C GLY A 195 22.30 -15.83 14.34
N PRO A 196 23.48 -15.18 14.43
CA PRO A 196 23.56 -13.78 14.81
C PRO A 196 23.01 -12.87 13.68
N PRO A 197 22.61 -11.63 14.00
CA PRO A 197 22.33 -10.64 12.98
C PRO A 197 23.60 -10.30 12.18
N LEU A 198 23.44 -10.16 10.87
CA LEU A 198 24.48 -9.87 9.89
C LEU A 198 24.12 -8.59 9.14
N ARG A 199 25.10 -7.70 8.97
CA ARG A 199 24.91 -6.51 8.14
C ARG A 199 24.79 -6.93 6.68
N ALA A 200 23.72 -6.52 6.01
CA ALA A 200 23.54 -6.72 4.58
C ALA A 200 23.81 -5.44 3.79
N ARG A 201 24.23 -5.59 2.54
CA ARG A 201 24.37 -4.51 1.56
C ARG A 201 23.52 -4.81 0.36
N LEU A 202 22.90 -3.78 -0.22
CA LEU A 202 22.22 -3.90 -1.50
C LEU A 202 23.25 -4.12 -2.61
N GLU A 203 23.11 -5.23 -3.34
CA GLU A 203 23.96 -5.58 -4.49
C GLU A 203 23.26 -5.16 -5.79
N GLN A 204 21.97 -5.54 -5.93
CA GLN A 204 21.17 -5.25 -7.12
C GLN A 204 19.68 -5.17 -6.77
N VAL A 205 18.91 -4.47 -7.58
CA VAL A 205 17.46 -4.33 -7.43
C VAL A 205 16.78 -4.40 -8.79
N ASP A 206 15.65 -5.12 -8.85
CA ASP A 206 14.66 -5.00 -9.91
C ASP A 206 13.42 -4.31 -9.33
N THR A 207 13.29 -3.01 -9.62
CA THR A 207 12.13 -2.24 -9.19
C THR A 207 10.86 -2.61 -9.96
N GLY A 208 10.99 -3.25 -11.12
CA GLY A 208 9.85 -3.66 -11.95
C GLY A 208 9.11 -4.88 -11.38
N THR A 209 9.85 -5.78 -10.72
CA THR A 209 9.29 -6.97 -10.05
C THR A 209 9.38 -6.89 -8.53
N ASP A 210 9.77 -5.74 -7.97
CA ASP A 210 9.90 -5.55 -6.51
C ASP A 210 10.80 -6.58 -5.80
N VAL A 211 11.91 -6.99 -6.44
CA VAL A 211 12.88 -7.94 -5.86
C VAL A 211 14.25 -7.31 -5.72
N ALA A 212 14.90 -7.53 -4.58
CA ALA A 212 16.25 -7.06 -4.30
C ALA A 212 17.20 -8.22 -3.98
N LEU A 213 18.41 -8.12 -4.53
CA LEU A 213 19.55 -8.97 -4.17
C LEU A 213 20.42 -8.23 -3.15
N LEU A 214 20.63 -8.86 -2.00
CA LEU A 214 21.52 -8.38 -0.95
C LEU A 214 22.73 -9.31 -0.81
N ARG A 215 23.81 -8.75 -0.28
CA ARG A 215 25.02 -9.47 0.11
C ARG A 215 25.25 -9.36 1.61
N VAL A 216 25.48 -10.49 2.26
CA VAL A 216 25.99 -10.60 3.64
C VAL A 216 27.42 -11.12 3.63
N GLU A 217 28.23 -10.63 4.56
CA GLU A 217 29.64 -11.06 4.72
C GLU A 217 29.72 -12.35 5.56
N ALA A 218 29.07 -13.42 5.11
CA ALA A 218 29.04 -14.72 5.76
C ALA A 218 28.82 -15.85 4.75
N ALA A 219 29.28 -17.06 5.08
CA ALA A 219 28.96 -18.25 4.29
C ALA A 219 27.53 -18.70 4.56
N THR A 220 26.84 -19.14 3.50
CA THR A 220 25.46 -19.64 3.50
C THR A 220 25.45 -21.06 2.94
N PRO A 221 25.96 -22.06 3.70
CA PRO A 221 26.14 -23.42 3.19
C PRO A 221 24.83 -24.12 2.79
N VAL A 222 23.70 -23.61 3.28
CA VAL A 222 22.36 -23.98 2.84
C VAL A 222 21.76 -22.78 2.10
N TYR A 223 21.38 -23.01 0.85
CA TYR A 223 20.79 -22.02 -0.05
C TYR A 223 19.78 -22.71 -0.96
N LEU A 224 19.00 -21.92 -1.68
CA LEU A 224 17.90 -22.38 -2.52
C LEU A 224 18.17 -22.05 -3.99
N GLY A 225 17.76 -22.95 -4.88
CA GLY A 225 17.80 -22.74 -6.34
C GLY A 225 16.53 -22.06 -6.83
N LEU A 226 16.64 -21.22 -7.85
CA LEU A 226 15.51 -20.58 -8.52
C LEU A 226 15.06 -21.39 -9.74
N ALA A 227 13.77 -21.68 -9.83
CA ALA A 227 13.17 -22.36 -10.97
C ALA A 227 13.30 -21.53 -12.26
N GLU A 228 13.33 -22.22 -13.40
CA GLU A 228 13.30 -21.60 -14.72
C GLU A 228 11.91 -21.05 -15.07
N VAL A 229 11.86 -20.09 -16.00
CA VAL A 229 10.59 -19.56 -16.51
C VAL A 229 9.77 -20.71 -17.13
N GLY A 230 8.51 -20.82 -16.73
CA GLY A 230 7.58 -21.85 -17.22
C GLY A 230 7.71 -23.22 -16.54
N ALA A 231 8.53 -23.36 -15.49
CA ALA A 231 8.59 -24.58 -14.69
C ALA A 231 7.29 -24.84 -13.89
N VAL A 232 6.66 -23.75 -13.43
CA VAL A 232 5.49 -23.74 -12.56
C VAL A 232 4.20 -24.08 -13.31
N ARG A 233 3.33 -24.89 -12.71
CA ARG A 233 2.03 -25.28 -13.29
C ARG A 233 0.86 -24.85 -12.41
N LEU A 234 -0.27 -24.63 -13.06
CA LEU A 234 -1.55 -24.41 -12.39
C LEU A 234 -1.91 -25.62 -11.50
N GLY A 235 -2.30 -25.36 -10.26
CA GLY A 235 -2.65 -26.38 -9.28
C GLY A 235 -1.47 -27.08 -8.62
N GLU A 236 -0.24 -26.68 -8.92
CA GLU A 236 0.97 -27.22 -8.29
C GLU A 236 0.99 -26.91 -6.79
N SER A 237 1.36 -27.92 -5.99
CA SER A 237 1.49 -27.81 -4.54
C SER A 237 2.72 -26.98 -4.21
N VAL A 238 2.54 -25.98 -3.34
CA VAL A 238 3.61 -25.07 -2.94
C VAL A 238 3.57 -24.80 -1.43
N PHE A 239 4.73 -24.43 -0.88
CA PHE A 239 4.83 -23.98 0.50
C PHE A 239 5.78 -22.78 0.63
N THR A 240 5.72 -22.12 1.78
CA THR A 240 6.64 -21.05 2.14
C THR A 240 7.03 -21.17 3.59
N ILE A 241 8.21 -20.64 3.91
CA ILE A 241 8.70 -20.46 5.27
C ILE A 241 9.19 -19.03 5.38
N GLY A 242 8.75 -18.32 6.41
CA GLY A 242 9.16 -16.93 6.61
C GLY A 242 8.83 -16.40 8.00
N PHE A 243 8.87 -15.07 8.12
CA PHE A 243 8.78 -14.36 9.39
C PHE A 243 7.61 -13.36 9.39
N PRO A 244 6.36 -13.83 9.26
CA PRO A 244 5.20 -12.95 9.33
C PRO A 244 5.03 -12.35 10.72
N ALA A 245 4.66 -11.07 10.76
CA ALA A 245 4.20 -10.30 11.91
C ALA A 245 5.03 -10.56 13.18
N VAL A 246 6.35 -10.39 13.08
CA VAL A 246 7.30 -10.76 14.15
C VAL A 246 6.99 -10.10 15.49
N ASP A 247 6.43 -8.89 15.49
CA ASP A 247 6.03 -8.16 16.70
C ASP A 247 4.89 -8.85 17.47
N VAL A 248 4.06 -9.64 16.79
CA VAL A 248 2.88 -10.31 17.35
C VAL A 248 3.08 -11.81 17.48
N LEU A 249 3.70 -12.43 16.47
CA LEU A 249 3.87 -13.89 16.35
C LEU A 249 5.27 -14.37 16.74
N GLY A 250 6.16 -13.47 17.18
CA GLY A 250 7.55 -13.77 17.51
C GLY A 250 8.40 -14.09 16.28
N GLU A 251 9.65 -14.49 16.51
CA GLU A 251 10.67 -14.63 15.47
C GLU A 251 10.95 -16.08 15.02
N GLU A 252 10.21 -17.05 15.58
CA GLU A 252 10.27 -18.43 15.08
C GLU A 252 9.74 -18.45 13.62
N PRO A 253 10.37 -19.17 12.68
CA PRO A 253 9.90 -19.24 11.30
C PRO A 253 8.55 -19.94 11.20
N LYS A 254 7.64 -19.42 10.38
CA LYS A 254 6.29 -19.97 10.16
C LYS A 254 6.24 -20.69 8.83
N TYR A 255 5.72 -21.91 8.86
CA TYR A 255 5.40 -22.69 7.66
C TYR A 255 3.97 -22.39 7.21
N SER A 256 3.75 -22.26 5.91
CA SER A 256 2.42 -22.14 5.30
C SER A 256 2.42 -22.80 3.92
N GLU A 257 1.28 -23.38 3.51
CA GLU A 257 1.17 -24.12 2.27
C GLU A 257 -0.13 -23.83 1.52
N GLY A 258 -0.13 -24.17 0.24
CA GLY A 258 -1.24 -23.95 -0.67
C GLY A 258 -0.94 -24.51 -2.05
N ALA A 259 -1.55 -23.90 -3.07
CA ALA A 259 -1.34 -24.26 -4.46
C ALA A 259 -1.27 -23.01 -5.34
N VAL A 260 -0.71 -23.19 -6.54
CA VAL A 260 -0.73 -22.17 -7.60
C VAL A 260 -2.14 -22.04 -8.15
N GLY A 261 -2.79 -20.91 -7.87
CA GLY A 261 -4.15 -20.58 -8.31
C GLY A 261 -4.22 -19.96 -9.70
N ALA A 262 -3.18 -19.23 -10.11
CA ALA A 262 -3.01 -18.71 -11.48
C ALA A 262 -1.53 -18.49 -11.80
N LEU A 263 -1.19 -18.52 -13.09
CA LEU A 263 0.15 -18.28 -13.64
C LEU A 263 0.36 -16.79 -14.02
N SER A 264 -0.52 -15.93 -13.55
CA SER A 264 -0.50 -14.48 -13.72
C SER A 264 -1.00 -13.81 -12.44
N GLY A 265 -0.61 -12.54 -12.24
CA GLY A 265 -1.07 -11.70 -11.15
C GLY A 265 -2.41 -11.02 -11.43
N LEU A 266 -2.68 -9.94 -10.70
CA LEU A 266 -3.83 -9.06 -10.95
C LEU A 266 -3.81 -8.54 -12.39
N GLU A 267 -4.99 -8.44 -13.01
CA GLU A 267 -5.14 -7.97 -14.40
C GLU A 267 -4.28 -8.74 -15.43
N ASP A 268 -4.05 -10.03 -15.19
CA ASP A 268 -3.21 -10.90 -16.01
C ASP A 268 -1.73 -10.48 -16.07
N ASP A 269 -1.22 -9.84 -15.01
CA ASP A 269 0.19 -9.44 -14.93
C ASP A 269 1.13 -10.66 -15.08
N PRO A 270 1.91 -10.76 -16.18
CA PRO A 270 2.67 -11.97 -16.51
C PRO A 270 3.80 -12.39 -15.55
N PRO A 271 4.56 -11.49 -14.88
CA PRO A 271 5.67 -11.88 -14.02
C PRO A 271 5.21 -12.48 -12.68
N SER A 272 3.91 -12.51 -12.39
CA SER A 272 3.39 -12.86 -11.07
C SER A 272 2.63 -14.19 -11.06
N LEU A 273 2.52 -14.78 -9.89
CA LEU A 273 1.75 -15.99 -9.58
C LEU A 273 0.67 -15.62 -8.58
N GLN A 274 -0.52 -16.17 -8.75
CA GLN A 274 -1.54 -16.17 -7.72
C GLN A 274 -1.46 -17.46 -6.92
N LEU A 275 -1.46 -17.36 -5.60
CA LEU A 275 -1.30 -18.48 -4.68
C LEU A 275 -2.45 -18.54 -3.68
N SER A 276 -2.78 -19.75 -3.23
CA SER A 276 -3.69 -19.97 -2.09
C SER A 276 -2.98 -20.06 -0.75
N ILE A 277 -1.70 -19.66 -0.69
CA ILE A 277 -0.93 -19.58 0.55
C ILE A 277 -1.43 -18.39 1.37
N ALA A 278 -1.72 -18.62 2.65
CA ALA A 278 -1.99 -17.54 3.60
C ALA A 278 -0.68 -16.84 3.97
N VAL A 279 -0.51 -15.60 3.52
CA VAL A 279 0.62 -14.74 3.90
C VAL A 279 0.12 -13.56 4.73
N GLN A 280 1.01 -12.93 5.49
CA GLN A 280 0.73 -11.79 6.35
C GLN A 280 1.84 -10.74 6.18
N PRO A 281 1.68 -9.50 6.67
CA PRO A 281 2.79 -8.56 6.74
C PRO A 281 4.05 -9.20 7.35
N GLY A 282 5.21 -9.00 6.73
CA GLY A 282 6.47 -9.67 7.08
C GLY A 282 6.79 -10.94 6.28
N SER A 283 5.84 -11.52 5.56
CA SER A 283 6.11 -12.63 4.62
C SER A 283 6.78 -12.19 3.31
N SER A 284 6.69 -10.90 2.96
CA SER A 284 7.26 -10.30 1.74
C SER A 284 8.75 -10.59 1.62
N GLY A 285 9.18 -10.96 0.42
CA GLY A 285 10.53 -11.42 0.09
C GLY A 285 10.80 -12.90 0.40
N GLY A 286 9.85 -13.61 1.01
CA GLY A 286 9.99 -15.04 1.32
C GLY A 286 9.92 -15.95 0.09
N PRO A 287 10.57 -17.12 0.13
CA PRO A 287 10.55 -18.06 -0.98
C PRO A 287 9.21 -18.82 -1.03
N VAL A 288 8.68 -19.00 -2.23
CA VAL A 288 7.63 -19.96 -2.55
C VAL A 288 8.30 -21.17 -3.18
N LEU A 289 8.11 -22.34 -2.57
CA LEU A 289 8.84 -23.56 -2.87
C LEU A 289 7.90 -24.65 -3.38
N ASP A 290 8.37 -25.43 -4.34
CA ASP A 290 7.74 -26.68 -4.74
C ASP A 290 8.12 -27.85 -3.82
N ASP A 291 7.56 -29.03 -4.08
CA ASP A 291 7.86 -30.26 -3.33
C ASP A 291 9.34 -30.72 -3.39
N GLN A 292 10.10 -30.21 -4.36
CA GLN A 292 11.52 -30.52 -4.56
C GLN A 292 12.45 -29.50 -3.88
N GLY A 293 11.88 -28.46 -3.27
CA GLY A 293 12.63 -27.39 -2.61
C GLY A 293 13.25 -26.39 -3.59
N GLU A 294 12.75 -26.33 -4.82
CA GLU A 294 13.10 -25.30 -5.79
C GLU A 294 12.18 -24.08 -5.59
N VAL A 295 12.75 -22.87 -5.64
CA VAL A 295 12.00 -21.63 -5.47
C VAL A 295 11.29 -21.34 -6.78
N VAL A 296 9.96 -21.38 -6.74
CA VAL A 296 9.07 -21.08 -7.87
C VAL A 296 8.60 -19.63 -7.88
N GLY A 297 8.70 -18.94 -6.74
CA GLY A 297 8.43 -17.51 -6.67
C GLY A 297 8.93 -16.81 -5.40
N VAL A 298 8.84 -15.48 -5.40
CA VAL A 298 9.20 -14.60 -4.28
C VAL A 298 7.95 -13.83 -3.85
N ILE A 299 7.54 -13.95 -2.58
CA ILE A 299 6.30 -13.32 -2.08
C ILE A 299 6.41 -11.80 -2.19
N GLU A 300 5.44 -11.15 -2.86
CA GLU A 300 5.37 -9.68 -2.94
C GLU A 300 4.60 -9.14 -1.72
N SER A 301 3.30 -9.47 -1.63
CA SER A 301 2.44 -9.03 -0.52
C SER A 301 1.09 -9.77 -0.54
N VAL A 302 0.32 -9.60 0.54
CA VAL A 302 -1.08 -10.05 0.60
C VAL A 302 -1.92 -9.13 -0.28
N ALA A 303 -2.99 -9.67 -0.87
CA ALA A 303 -4.11 -8.81 -1.21
C ALA A 303 -4.61 -8.09 0.03
N ASP A 304 -4.54 -6.75 0.02
CA ASP A 304 -5.16 -5.99 1.07
C ASP A 304 -6.63 -6.41 1.17
N SER A 305 -7.03 -6.80 2.38
CA SER A 305 -8.41 -7.11 2.68
C SER A 305 -9.36 -5.94 2.37
N GLU A 306 -8.85 -4.70 2.26
CA GLU A 306 -9.60 -3.54 1.76
C GLU A 306 -9.88 -3.60 0.25
N PHE A 307 -8.95 -4.11 -0.57
CA PHE A 307 -9.14 -4.28 -2.02
C PHE A 307 -10.38 -5.14 -2.33
N PHE A 308 -10.54 -6.27 -1.63
CA PHE A 308 -11.70 -7.15 -1.79
C PHE A 308 -12.96 -6.69 -1.04
N ARG A 309 -12.81 -6.01 0.11
CA ARG A 309 -13.96 -5.44 0.82
C ARG A 309 -14.61 -4.30 0.03
N GLY A 310 -13.82 -3.48 -0.66
CA GLY A 310 -14.28 -2.37 -1.50
C GLY A 310 -14.93 -2.82 -2.81
N ALA A 311 -14.41 -3.89 -3.44
CA ALA A 311 -14.90 -4.34 -4.73
C ALA A 311 -16.27 -5.06 -4.65
N GLU A 312 -16.49 -5.95 -3.68
CA GLU A 312 -17.68 -6.84 -3.69
C GLU A 312 -18.25 -7.22 -2.30
N GLY A 313 -17.76 -6.66 -1.20
CA GLY A 313 -18.22 -7.04 0.15
C GLY A 313 -17.89 -8.49 0.54
N LEU A 314 -16.94 -9.10 -0.16
CA LEU A 314 -16.48 -10.46 0.08
C LEU A 314 -15.48 -10.49 1.24
N VAL A 315 -15.54 -11.55 2.05
CA VAL A 315 -14.46 -11.92 2.96
C VAL A 315 -13.47 -12.76 2.15
N PRO A 316 -12.29 -12.22 1.77
CA PRO A 316 -11.39 -12.97 0.91
C PRO A 316 -10.91 -14.26 1.61
N GLN A 317 -10.87 -15.34 0.83
CA GLN A 317 -10.11 -16.54 1.16
C GLN A 317 -8.60 -16.22 1.14
N PRO A 318 -7.72 -17.04 1.75
CA PRO A 318 -6.28 -16.80 1.67
C PRO A 318 -5.85 -16.72 0.20
N LEU A 319 -5.44 -15.52 -0.21
CA LEU A 319 -5.01 -15.21 -1.55
C LEU A 319 -3.76 -14.33 -1.44
N SER A 320 -2.72 -14.72 -2.13
CA SER A 320 -1.44 -14.02 -2.14
C SER A 320 -0.82 -14.02 -3.53
N TRP A 321 0.14 -13.12 -3.73
CA TRP A 321 0.92 -13.07 -4.97
C TRP A 321 2.40 -13.22 -4.72
N ALA A 322 3.08 -13.75 -5.72
CA ALA A 322 4.52 -13.90 -5.75
C ALA A 322 5.06 -13.66 -7.15
N VAL A 323 6.20 -13.01 -7.26
CA VAL A 323 6.96 -12.89 -8.51
C VAL A 323 7.49 -14.26 -8.89
N GLN A 324 7.33 -14.66 -10.15
CA GLN A 324 7.89 -15.90 -10.68
C GLN A 324 9.41 -15.91 -10.56
N ALA A 325 10.00 -16.93 -9.94
CA ALA A 325 11.43 -16.98 -9.68
C ALA A 325 12.29 -16.86 -10.95
N GLY A 326 11.81 -17.44 -12.06
CA GLY A 326 12.50 -17.39 -13.34
C GLY A 326 12.65 -15.98 -13.92
N THR A 327 11.76 -15.05 -13.60
CA THR A 327 11.83 -13.66 -14.12
C THR A 327 12.90 -12.83 -13.41
N VAL A 328 13.31 -13.23 -12.21
CA VAL A 328 14.34 -12.55 -11.40
C VAL A 328 15.66 -13.30 -11.33
N ARG A 329 15.77 -14.45 -12.01
CA ARG A 329 16.99 -15.28 -12.06
C ARG A 329 18.21 -14.51 -12.58
N TRP A 330 17.99 -13.48 -13.42
CA TRP A 330 19.06 -12.62 -13.94
C TRP A 330 19.72 -11.74 -12.87
N LEU A 331 19.08 -11.51 -11.73
CA LEU A 331 19.68 -10.81 -10.58
C LEU A 331 20.78 -11.67 -9.95
N VAL A 332 20.60 -12.99 -9.93
CA VAL A 332 21.50 -13.92 -9.24
C VAL A 332 22.62 -14.33 -10.21
N PRO A 333 23.90 -14.25 -9.81
CA PRO A 333 24.99 -14.79 -10.61
C PRO A 333 24.83 -16.30 -10.81
N ASP A 334 25.50 -16.84 -11.83
CA ASP A 334 25.42 -18.26 -12.15
C ASP A 334 25.99 -19.11 -10.99
N VAL A 335 25.09 -19.74 -10.24
CA VAL A 335 25.38 -20.60 -9.09
C VAL A 335 24.69 -21.93 -9.33
N ASP A 336 25.43 -23.03 -9.15
CA ASP A 336 24.87 -24.37 -9.27
C ASP A 336 23.71 -24.54 -8.27
N PRO A 337 22.50 -24.89 -8.71
CA PRO A 337 21.39 -25.09 -7.80
C PRO A 337 21.63 -26.35 -6.93
N PRO A 338 21.12 -26.37 -5.68
CA PRO A 338 21.12 -27.59 -4.88
C PRO A 338 20.39 -28.73 -5.61
N PRO A 339 20.78 -30.00 -5.38
CA PRO A 339 20.04 -31.12 -5.94
C PRO A 339 18.57 -31.11 -5.46
N PRO A 340 17.62 -31.57 -6.29
CA PRO A 340 16.22 -31.73 -5.87
C PRO A 340 16.13 -32.52 -4.57
N ALA A 341 15.29 -32.07 -3.64
CA ALA A 341 15.05 -32.80 -2.40
C ALA A 341 14.44 -34.19 -2.70
N GLU A 342 14.83 -35.21 -1.94
CA GLU A 342 14.29 -36.57 -2.04
C GLU A 342 12.88 -36.67 -1.42
N SER A 343 12.51 -35.70 -0.58
CA SER A 343 11.20 -35.62 0.05
C SER A 343 10.82 -34.18 0.41
N ARG A 344 9.51 -33.93 0.60
CA ARG A 344 9.02 -32.63 1.10
C ARG A 344 9.59 -32.27 2.47
N ALA A 345 9.85 -33.27 3.33
CA ALA A 345 10.48 -33.03 4.63
C ALA A 345 11.90 -32.47 4.48
N GLU A 346 12.69 -33.04 3.57
CA GLU A 346 14.03 -32.52 3.26
C GLU A 346 13.96 -31.13 2.62
N ALA A 347 12.98 -30.88 1.72
CA ALA A 347 12.76 -29.56 1.14
C ALA A 347 12.47 -28.51 2.23
N VAL A 348 11.64 -28.85 3.22
CA VAL A 348 11.33 -27.99 4.37
C VAL A 348 12.55 -27.74 5.24
N GLU A 349 13.34 -28.77 5.56
CA GLU A 349 14.58 -28.60 6.34
C GLU A 349 15.60 -27.71 5.64
N ARG A 350 15.75 -27.88 4.31
CA ARG A 350 16.62 -27.02 3.50
C ARG A 350 16.13 -25.58 3.47
N ALA A 351 14.83 -25.37 3.30
CA ALA A 351 14.22 -24.05 3.35
C ALA A 351 14.45 -23.39 4.72
N LEU A 352 14.24 -24.10 5.83
CA LEU A 352 14.52 -23.59 7.18
C LEU A 352 15.98 -23.15 7.36
N GLY A 353 16.93 -23.86 6.75
CA GLY A 353 18.35 -23.51 6.80
C GLY A 353 18.75 -22.32 5.92
N ALA A 354 17.94 -21.99 4.90
CA ALA A 354 18.22 -20.91 3.94
C ALA A 354 17.45 -19.62 4.21
N VAL A 355 16.30 -19.68 4.90
CA VAL A 355 15.48 -18.49 5.18
C VAL A 355 16.08 -17.61 6.28
N CYS A 356 15.82 -16.33 6.17
CA CYS A 356 16.27 -15.31 7.10
C CYS A 356 15.22 -14.22 7.31
N LEU A 357 15.25 -13.61 8.50
CA LEU A 357 14.54 -12.36 8.78
C LEU A 357 15.37 -11.21 8.21
N VAL A 358 14.74 -10.27 7.52
CA VAL A 358 15.35 -8.98 7.16
C VAL A 358 14.73 -7.88 8.01
N GLU A 359 15.57 -7.01 8.55
CA GLU A 359 15.21 -5.84 9.34
C GLU A 359 15.86 -4.61 8.70
N ALA A 360 15.05 -3.68 8.23
CA ALA A 360 15.48 -2.50 7.49
C ALA A 360 15.10 -1.23 8.25
N GLN A 361 16.09 -0.39 8.58
CA GLN A 361 15.99 0.81 9.43
C GLN A 361 16.58 2.03 8.72
#